data_AF-A0A087UKP7-F1
#
_entry.id   AF-A0A087UKP7-F1
#
_cell.length_a   1.000
_cell.length_b   1.000
_cell.length_c   1.000
_cell.angle_alpha   90.00
_cell.angle_beta   90.00
_cell.angle_gamma   90.00
#
_symmetry.space_group_name_H-M   'P 1'
#
loop_
_entity.id
_entity.type
_entity.pdbx_description
1 polymer ?
#
loop_
_entity_poly.entity_id
_entity_poly.type
_entity_poly.pdbx_seq_one_letter_code
_entity_poly.pdbx_strand_id
1 'polypeptide(L)'
;MQAFMKPQPLNDICDYFGVKIAIYFAWLGHYTKALTMPAFFGLFMWLCYYGRDQATEDICFVVFALFNVLWATLYLESWKRHCAELAYRWGTLDIQNELLAEPRPLFTGPLAISPITGRMEPTYP
;
A
#
# COMPACT_ATOMS: atom_id res chain seq x y z
N MET A 1 13.63 23.74 11.09
CA MET A 1 13.89 22.29 11.25
C MET A 1 12.69 21.46 11.72
N GLN A 2 11.51 22.02 12.01
CA GLN A 2 10.35 21.23 12.49
C GLN A 2 9.50 20.55 11.40
N ALA A 3 9.71 20.87 10.11
CA ALA A 3 8.89 20.32 9.02
C ALA A 3 9.15 18.83 8.76
N PHE A 4 10.37 18.35 9.03
CA PHE A 4 10.76 16.97 8.72
C PHE A 4 10.22 15.91 9.69
N MET A 5 9.83 16.29 10.91
CA MET A 5 9.37 15.34 11.94
C MET A 5 7.86 15.38 12.18
N LYS A 6 7.10 16.19 11.43
CA LYS A 6 5.65 16.21 11.57
C LYS A 6 5.04 14.96 10.93
N PRO A 7 4.07 14.30 11.60
CA PRO A 7 3.29 13.24 10.95
C PRO A 7 2.56 13.82 9.74
N GLN A 8 2.43 13.03 8.66
CA GLN A 8 1.72 13.46 7.47
C GLN A 8 0.23 13.68 7.80
N PRO A 9 -0.38 14.83 7.42
CA PRO A 9 -1.79 15.11 7.66
C PRO A 9 -2.67 14.37 6.64
N LEU A 10 -2.85 13.06 6.83
CA LEU A 10 -3.58 12.21 5.88
C LEU A 10 -5.07 12.53 5.78
N ASN A 11 -5.69 13.00 6.87
CA ASN A 11 -7.11 13.36 6.88
C ASN A 11 -7.37 14.61 6.03
N ASP A 12 -6.56 15.66 6.17
CA ASP A 12 -6.70 16.88 5.37
C ASP A 12 -6.54 16.60 3.86
N ILE A 13 -5.63 15.68 3.51
CA ILE A 13 -5.45 15.23 2.12
C ILE A 13 -6.69 14.44 1.66
N CYS A 14 -7.25 13.59 2.51
CA CYS A 14 -8.46 12.83 2.23
C CYS A 14 -9.66 13.76 2.00
N ASP A 15 -9.84 14.77 2.83
CA ASP A 15 -10.97 15.70 2.74
C ASP A 15 -10.88 16.58 1.48
N TYR A 16 -9.67 16.94 1.04
CA TYR A 16 -9.48 17.81 -0.13
C TYR A 16 -9.37 17.04 -1.46
N PHE A 17 -8.63 15.93 -1.50
CA PHE A 17 -8.33 15.17 -2.73
C PHE A 17 -9.09 13.84 -2.83
N GLY A 18 -9.74 13.40 -1.75
CA GLY A 18 -10.43 12.13 -1.67
C GLY A 18 -9.54 10.96 -1.25
N VAL A 19 -10.22 9.86 -0.89
CA VAL A 19 -9.63 8.66 -0.29
C VAL A 19 -8.57 8.00 -1.19
N LYS A 20 -8.80 7.96 -2.51
CA LYS A 20 -7.85 7.33 -3.46
C LYS A 20 -6.47 7.99 -3.42
N ILE A 21 -6.42 9.32 -3.39
CA ILE A 21 -5.16 10.08 -3.35
C ILE A 21 -4.55 10.00 -1.95
N ALA A 22 -5.37 10.06 -0.90
CA ALA A 22 -4.90 9.94 0.48
C ALA A 22 -4.25 8.58 0.78
N ILE A 23 -4.81 7.47 0.27
CA ILE A 23 -4.21 6.13 0.39
C ILE A 23 -2.82 6.08 -0.27
N TYR A 24 -2.63 6.73 -1.42
CA TYR A 24 -1.33 6.77 -2.08
C TYR A 24 -0.28 7.48 -1.21
N PHE A 25 -0.61 8.64 -0.64
CA PHE A 25 0.31 9.35 0.25
C PHE A 25 0.58 8.58 1.55
N ALA A 26 -0.45 7.92 2.10
CA ALA A 26 -0.30 7.04 3.25
C ALA A 26 0.66 5.88 2.95
N TRP A 27 0.52 5.25 1.78
CA TRP A 27 1.42 4.20 1.31
C TRP A 27 2.85 4.69 1.19
N LEU A 28 3.04 5.82 0.53
CA LEU A 28 4.37 6.39 0.31
C LEU A 28 5.08 6.69 1.63
N GLY A 29 4.36 7.30 2.59
CA GLY A 29 4.89 7.60 3.92
C GLY A 29 5.20 6.35 4.73
N HIS A 30 4.31 5.35 4.71
CA HIS A 30 4.51 4.07 5.37
C HIS A 30 5.70 3.30 4.77
N TYR A 31 5.80 3.24 3.45
CA TYR A 31 6.90 2.59 2.73
C TYR A 31 8.25 3.23 3.02
N THR A 32 8.32 4.56 2.97
CA THR A 32 9.56 5.30 3.22
C THR A 32 10.08 5.06 4.64
N LYS A 33 9.17 4.99 5.63
CA LYS A 33 9.52 4.61 6.99
C LYS A 33 9.92 3.14 7.11
N ALA A 34 9.25 2.23 6.39
CA ALA A 34 9.61 0.81 6.41
C ALA A 34 11.00 0.55 5.82
N LEU A 35 11.38 1.29 4.78
CA LEU A 35 12.69 1.19 4.11
C LEU A 35 13.87 1.57 5.00
N THR A 36 13.65 2.29 6.11
CA THR A 36 14.76 2.61 7.01
C THR A 36 15.36 1.34 7.62
N MET A 37 14.55 0.30 7.91
CA MET A 37 15.07 -0.95 8.48
C MET A 37 16.07 -1.68 7.57
N PRO A 38 15.74 -2.02 6.30
CA PRO A 38 16.70 -2.65 5.40
C PRO A 38 17.87 -1.74 5.03
N ALA A 39 17.67 -0.42 4.99
CA ALA A 39 18.77 0.52 4.75
C ALA A 39 19.82 0.47 5.87
N PHE A 40 19.40 0.48 7.15
CA PHE A 40 20.32 0.35 8.27
C PHE A 40 21.00 -1.02 8.30
N PHE A 41 20.26 -2.10 8.06
CA PHE A 41 20.81 -3.45 8.06
C PHE A 41 21.84 -3.65 6.93
N GLY A 42 21.51 -3.21 5.71
CA GLY A 42 22.42 -3.28 4.57
C GLY A 42 23.67 -2.42 4.76
N LEU A 43 23.53 -1.20 5.29
CA LEU A 43 24.68 -0.33 5.59
C LEU A 43 25.60 -0.95 6.65
N PHE A 44 25.02 -1.54 7.70
CA PHE A 44 25.77 -2.25 8.73
C PHE A 44 26.55 -3.43 8.16
N MET A 45 25.91 -4.27 7.34
CA MET A 45 26.58 -5.41 6.71
C MET A 45 27.70 -4.96 5.77
N TRP A 46 27.46 -3.90 4.99
CA TRP A 46 28.48 -3.34 4.10
C TRP A 46 29.69 -2.82 4.89
N LEU A 47 29.49 -2.00 5.92
CA LEU A 47 30.60 -1.46 6.73
C LEU A 47 31.38 -2.53 7.47
N CYS A 48 30.71 -3.58 7.95
CA CYS A 48 31.35 -4.60 8.76
C CYS A 48 32.01 -5.70 7.94
N TYR A 49 31.54 -6.04 6.74
CA TYR A 49 31.94 -7.29 6.06
C TYR A 49 32.41 -7.11 4.61
N TYR A 50 32.24 -5.93 4.01
CA TYR A 50 32.71 -5.66 2.64
C TYR A 50 34.25 -5.63 2.56
N GLY A 51 34.82 -6.39 1.61
CA GLY A 51 36.26 -6.41 1.35
C GLY A 51 37.08 -7.26 2.33
N ARG A 52 36.45 -8.17 3.08
CA ARG A 52 37.15 -9.10 3.98
C ARG A 52 37.56 -10.40 3.29
N ASP A 53 36.62 -11.31 3.10
CA ASP A 53 36.86 -12.65 2.56
C ASP A 53 35.64 -13.11 1.74
N GLN A 54 35.88 -13.80 0.61
CA GLN A 54 34.84 -14.19 -0.34
C GLN A 54 33.75 -15.06 0.32
N ALA A 55 34.14 -16.00 1.19
CA ALA A 55 33.17 -16.86 1.87
C ALA A 55 32.28 -16.07 2.85
N THR A 56 32.84 -15.03 3.47
CA THR A 56 32.08 -14.15 4.38
C THR A 56 31.09 -13.28 3.60
N GLU A 57 31.47 -12.78 2.43
CA GLU A 57 30.58 -12.00 1.55
C GLU A 57 29.42 -12.85 1.01
N ASP A 58 29.69 -14.08 0.59
CA ASP A 58 28.66 -15.01 0.10
C ASP A 58 27.63 -15.32 1.20
N ILE A 59 28.09 -15.59 2.42
CA ILE A 59 27.21 -15.79 3.59
C ILE A 59 26.39 -14.52 3.87
N CYS A 60 27.01 -13.33 3.78
CA CYS A 60 26.32 -12.06 3.96
C CYS A 60 25.19 -11.86 2.94
N PHE A 61 25.39 -12.20 1.66
CA PHE A 61 24.34 -12.09 0.65
C PHE A 61 23.17 -13.02 0.94
N VAL A 62 23.42 -14.26 1.37
CA VAL A 62 22.36 -15.22 1.72
C VAL A 62 21.56 -14.71 2.92
N VAL A 63 22.23 -14.25 3.97
CA VAL A 63 21.58 -13.68 5.17
C VAL A 63 20.76 -12.44 4.81
N PHE A 64 21.31 -11.56 3.98
CA PHE A 64 20.60 -10.37 3.51
C PHE A 64 19.38 -10.73 2.67
N ALA A 65 19.46 -11.73 1.80
CA ALA A 65 18.34 -12.18 0.99
C ALA A 65 17.20 -12.74 1.86
N LEU A 66 17.51 -13.61 2.83
CA LEU A 66 16.53 -14.15 3.76
C LEU A 66 15.86 -13.04 4.59
N PHE A 67 16.66 -12.09 5.08
CA PHE A 67 16.15 -10.92 5.78
C PHE A 67 15.21 -10.08 4.90
N ASN A 68 15.55 -9.82 3.64
CA ASN A 68 14.70 -9.04 2.72
C ASN A 68 13.37 -9.74 2.46
N VAL A 69 13.35 -11.06 2.28
CA VAL A 69 12.12 -11.82 2.10
C VAL A 69 11.23 -11.69 3.34
N LEU A 70 11.79 -11.89 4.54
CA LEU A 70 11.05 -11.73 5.80
C LEU A 70 10.56 -10.30 6.01
N TRP A 71 11.38 -9.31 5.71
CA TRP A 71 11.00 -7.90 5.82
C TRP A 71 9.89 -7.55 4.84
N ALA A 72 9.97 -8.01 3.59
CA ALA A 72 8.97 -7.74 2.56
C ALA A 72 7.60 -8.37 2.93
N THR A 73 7.60 -9.60 3.45
CA THR A 73 6.35 -10.24 3.90
C THR A 73 5.72 -9.50 5.08
N LEU A 74 6.51 -9.15 6.10
CA LEU A 74 6.05 -8.36 7.24
C LEU A 74 5.55 -6.97 6.83
N TYR A 75 6.24 -6.32 5.89
CA TYR A 75 5.82 -5.03 5.34
C TYR A 75 4.45 -5.12 4.67
N LEU A 76 4.26 -6.12 3.80
CA LEU A 76 2.98 -6.32 3.11
C LEU A 76 1.84 -6.61 4.10
N GLU A 77 2.08 -7.39 5.14
CA GLU A 77 1.10 -7.62 6.21
C GLU A 77 0.79 -6.37 7.01
N SER A 78 1.82 -5.60 7.38
CA SER A 78 1.65 -4.32 8.07
C SER A 78 0.86 -3.32 7.22
N TRP A 79 1.15 -3.26 5.92
CA TRP A 79 0.45 -2.39 4.99
C TRP A 79 -1.03 -2.79 4.85
N LYS A 80 -1.34 -4.09 4.70
CA LYS A 80 -2.72 -4.58 4.68
C LYS A 80 -3.51 -4.14 5.92
N ARG A 81 -2.91 -4.25 7.12
CA ARG A 81 -3.53 -3.82 8.37
C ARG A 81 -3.75 -2.31 8.40
N HIS A 82 -2.75 -1.53 7.99
CA HIS A 82 -2.84 -0.07 7.98
C HIS A 82 -3.86 0.45 6.94
N CYS A 83 -3.91 -0.16 5.76
CA CYS A 83 -4.96 0.09 4.76
C CYS A 83 -6.35 -0.13 5.32
N ALA A 84 -6.59 -1.27 5.98
CA ALA A 84 -7.89 -1.60 6.54
C ALA A 84 -8.29 -0.60 7.64
N GLU A 85 -7.35 -0.20 8.48
CA GLU A 85 -7.57 0.83 9.50
C GLU A 85 -7.96 2.18 8.87
N LEU A 86 -7.23 2.63 7.84
CA LEU A 86 -7.52 3.89 7.13
C LEU A 86 -8.86 3.83 6.39
N ALA A 87 -9.14 2.73 5.69
CA ALA A 87 -10.41 2.53 5.00
C ALA A 87 -11.61 2.51 5.97
N TYR A 88 -11.42 1.95 7.17
CA TYR A 88 -12.43 2.00 8.23
C TYR A 88 -12.64 3.43 8.74
N ARG A 89 -11.56 4.16 9.04
CA ARG A 89 -11.63 5.55 9.54
C ARG A 89 -12.27 6.51 8.53
N TRP A 90 -12.05 6.30 7.25
CA TRP A 90 -12.61 7.13 6.17
C TRP A 90 -13.97 6.62 5.64
N GLY A 91 -14.53 5.57 6.24
CA GLY A 91 -15.87 5.07 5.89
C GLY A 91 -15.96 4.41 4.51
N THR A 92 -14.83 4.01 3.91
CA THR A 92 -14.79 3.33 2.60
C THR A 92 -14.64 1.82 2.71
N LEU A 93 -14.65 1.26 3.93
CA LEU A 93 -14.51 -0.18 4.17
C LEU A 93 -15.74 -0.97 3.68
N ASP A 94 -16.92 -0.35 3.65
CA ASP A 94 -18.17 -1.04 3.29
C ASP A 94 -18.55 -0.79 1.81
N ILE A 95 -18.44 -1.86 1.04
CA ILE A 95 -18.48 -1.94 -0.42
C ILE A 95 -19.94 -2.04 -0.92
N GLN A 96 -20.91 -1.44 -0.20
CA GLN A 96 -22.25 -1.25 -0.76
C GLN A 96 -22.25 -0.22 -1.91
N ASN A 97 -21.23 0.66 -1.94
CA ASN A 97 -21.05 1.64 -3.01
C ASN A 97 -20.58 1.06 -4.35
N GLU A 98 -19.97 -0.14 -4.40
CA GLU A 98 -19.50 -0.73 -5.68
C GLU A 98 -20.65 -1.40 -6.44
N LEU A 99 -21.61 -1.98 -5.72
CA LEU A 99 -22.87 -2.48 -6.30
C LEU A 99 -23.80 -1.34 -6.75
N LEU A 100 -23.67 -0.17 -6.14
CA LEU A 100 -24.38 1.06 -6.51
C LEU A 100 -23.54 1.98 -7.41
N ALA A 101 -22.29 1.59 -7.73
CA ALA A 101 -21.42 2.41 -8.55
C ALA A 101 -21.98 2.43 -9.96
N GLU A 102 -22.13 3.63 -10.51
CA GLU A 102 -22.61 3.75 -11.88
C GLU A 102 -21.64 3.03 -12.84
N PRO A 103 -22.16 2.30 -13.83
CA PRO A 103 -21.35 1.70 -14.86
C PRO A 103 -20.41 2.74 -15.46
N ARG A 104 -19.14 2.36 -15.66
CA ARG A 104 -18.16 3.26 -16.31
C ARG A 104 -18.75 3.77 -17.63
N PRO A 105 -18.53 5.04 -18.02
CA PRO A 105 -19.20 5.63 -19.20
C PRO A 105 -18.97 4.88 -20.52
N LEU A 106 -17.87 4.13 -20.61
CA LEU A 106 -17.49 3.31 -21.76
C LEU A 106 -17.96 1.85 -21.69
N PHE A 107 -18.80 1.50 -20.71
CA PHE A 107 -19.35 0.15 -20.60
C PHE A 107 -20.57 0.00 -21.51
N THR A 108 -20.48 -0.95 -22.44
CA THR A 108 -21.52 -1.22 -23.43
C THR A 108 -21.96 -2.68 -23.31
N GLY A 109 -23.26 -2.91 -23.32
CA GLY A 109 -23.86 -4.24 -23.23
C GLY A 109 -25.37 -4.18 -23.47
N PRO A 110 -26.04 -5.33 -23.63
CA PRO A 110 -27.49 -5.39 -23.65
C PRO A 110 -28.08 -4.79 -22.37
N LEU A 111 -29.14 -3.99 -22.49
CA LEU A 111 -29.84 -3.43 -21.33
C LEU A 111 -30.65 -4.54 -20.66
N ALA A 112 -30.41 -4.77 -19.37
CA ALA A 112 -31.23 -5.64 -18.54
C ALA A 112 -31.57 -4.96 -17.22
N ILE A 113 -32.60 -5.46 -16.53
CA ILE A 113 -32.96 -4.95 -15.21
C ILE A 113 -31.98 -5.50 -14.17
N SER A 114 -31.30 -4.60 -13.46
CA SER A 114 -30.39 -4.99 -12.39
C SER A 114 -31.18 -5.58 -11.21
N PRO A 115 -30.83 -6.77 -10.69
CA PRO A 115 -31.51 -7.39 -9.55
C PRO A 115 -31.28 -6.64 -8.23
N ILE A 116 -30.34 -5.67 -8.21
CA ILE A 116 -29.93 -4.94 -7.01
C ILE A 116 -30.51 -3.52 -7.04
N THR A 117 -30.37 -2.80 -8.16
CA THR A 117 -30.81 -1.39 -8.27
C THR A 117 -32.22 -1.25 -8.84
N GLY A 118 -32.73 -2.29 -9.52
CA GLY A 118 -34.01 -2.24 -10.25
C GLY A 118 -33.99 -1.35 -11.50
N ARG A 119 -32.83 -0.79 -11.87
CA ARG A 119 -32.66 0.10 -13.02
C ARG A 119 -32.30 -0.70 -14.28
N MET A 120 -32.59 -0.12 -15.45
CA MET A 120 -32.09 -0.61 -16.74
C MET A 120 -30.62 -0.23 -16.87
N GLU A 121 -29.73 -1.21 -16.74
CA GLU A 121 -28.28 -1.02 -16.84
C GLU A 121 -27.72 -1.95 -17.92
N PRO A 122 -26.66 -1.56 -18.65
CA PRO A 122 -25.97 -2.46 -19.56
C PRO A 122 -25.44 -3.67 -18.76
N THR A 123 -25.51 -4.87 -19.32
CA THR A 123 -24.97 -6.09 -18.69
C THR A 123 -23.93 -6.78 -19.55
N TYR A 124 -23.09 -7.61 -18.94
CA TYR A 124 -22.15 -8.50 -19.63
C TYR A 124 -22.60 -9.95 -19.40
N PRO A 125 -22.55 -10.83 -20.42
CA PRO A 125 -22.98 -12.23 -20.29
C PRO A 125 -22.13 -13.05 -19.30
#